data_AF-A0A925QB67-F1
#
_entry.id   AF-A0A925QB67-F1
#
_cell.length_a   1.000
_cell.length_b   1.000
_cell.length_c   1.000
_cell.angle_alpha   90.00
_cell.angle_beta   90.00
_cell.angle_gamma   90.00
#
_symmetry.space_group_name_H-M   'P 1'
#
loop_
_entity.id
_entity.type
_entity.pdbx_description
1 polymer ?
#
loop_
_entity_poly.entity_id
_entity_poly.type
_entity_poly.pdbx_seq_one_letter_code
_entity_poly.pdbx_strand_id
1 'polypeptide(L)' 'MNFIVLKSFDNYIGAHMLKGRLEGAGIICWLKDEHSVTIDPIISNSIGGIKLMIKEKDLEFALEIMQGTENDSQG' A
#
# COMPACT_ATOMS: atom_id res chain seq x y z
N MET A 1 -15.47 6.85 5.95
CA MET A 1 -14.62 5.65 5.79
C MET A 1 -13.19 6.14 5.70
N ASN A 2 -12.34 5.88 6.71
CA ASN A 2 -10.99 6.44 6.75
C ASN A 2 -10.01 5.49 6.04
N PHE A 3 -9.14 6.06 5.20
CA PHE A 3 -8.07 5.34 4.52
C PHE A 3 -6.73 5.88 4.98
N ILE A 4 -5.81 4.97 5.28
CA ILE A 4 -4.48 5.29 5.78
C ILE A 4 -3.42 4.72 4.84
N VAL A 5 -2.23 5.30 4.89
CA VAL A 5 -1.08 4.81 4.12
C VAL A 5 -0.51 3.60 4.84
N LEU A 6 -0.59 2.42 4.22
CA LEU A 6 0.06 1.21 4.74
C LEU A 6 1.58 1.29 4.50
N LYS A 7 1.97 1.60 3.26
CA LYS A 7 3.37 1.68 2.86
C LYS A 7 3.54 2.58 1.64
N SER A 8 4.67 3.29 1.58
CA SER A 8 5.13 4.00 0.40
C SER A 8 6.14 3.15 -0.37
N PHE A 9 6.04 3.22 -1.68
CA PHE A 9 6.90 2.52 -2.63
C PHE A 9 7.60 3.54 -3.52
N ASP A 10 8.87 3.28 -3.79
CA ASP A 10 9.62 4.07 -4.77
C ASP A 10 9.31 3.64 -6.21
N ASN A 11 8.87 2.38 -6.39
CA ASN A 11 8.68 1.78 -7.70
C ASN A 11 7.32 1.10 -7.86
N TYR A 12 6.74 1.20 -9.06
CA TYR A 12 5.39 0.71 -9.35
C TYR A 12 5.26 -0.81 -9.22
N ILE A 13 6.31 -1.56 -9.56
CA ILE A 13 6.32 -3.01 -9.45
C ILE A 13 6.07 -3.46 -8.01
N GLY A 14 6.81 -2.90 -7.04
CA GLY A 14 6.68 -3.27 -5.63
C GLY A 14 5.30 -2.90 -5.07
N ALA A 15 4.77 -1.76 -5.49
CA ALA A 15 3.44 -1.31 -5.11
C ALA A 15 2.34 -2.25 -5.62
N HIS A 16 2.41 -2.62 -6.91
CA HIS A 16 1.46 -3.53 -7.52
C HIS A 16 1.55 -4.97 -6.96
N MET A 17 2.75 -5.44 -6.63
CA MET A 17 2.94 -6.74 -5.99
C MET A 17 2.25 -6.80 -4.63
N LEU A 18 2.46 -5.81 -3.76
CA LEU A 18 1.79 -5.80 -2.45
C LEU A 18 0.28 -5.60 -2.59
N LYS A 19 -0.15 -4.70 -3.48
CA LYS A 19 -1.57 -4.51 -3.81
C LYS A 19 -2.22 -5.84 -4.20
N GLY A 20 -1.61 -6.59 -5.12
CA GLY A 20 -2.14 -7.90 -5.56
C GLY A 20 -2.24 -8.92 -4.42
N ARG A 21 -1.27 -8.94 -3.49
CA ARG A 21 -1.34 -9.80 -2.30
C ARG A 21 -2.51 -9.43 -1.39
N LEU A 22 -2.71 -8.13 -1.14
CA LEU A 22 -3.81 -7.65 -0.30
C LEU A 22 -5.17 -7.88 -0.96
N GLU A 23 -5.30 -7.59 -2.27
CA GLU A 23 -6.53 -7.86 -3.03
C GLU A 23 -6.88 -9.35 -3.05
N GLY A 24 -5.88 -10.23 -3.20
CA GLY A 24 -6.07 -11.68 -3.11
C GLY A 24 -6.57 -12.15 -1.74
N ALA A 25 -6.24 -11.42 -0.67
CA ALA A 25 -6.75 -11.65 0.68
C ALA A 25 -8.15 -11.02 0.93
N GLY A 26 -8.73 -10.35 -0.07
CA GLY A 26 -10.01 -9.65 0.04
C GLY A 26 -9.93 -8.26 0.66
N ILE A 27 -8.71 -7.71 0.83
CA ILE A 27 -8.49 -6.38 1.41
C ILE A 27 -8.64 -5.31 0.32
N ILE A 28 -9.47 -4.30 0.61
CA ILE A 28 -9.67 -3.18 -0.31
C ILE A 28 -8.50 -2.20 -0.16
N CYS A 29 -7.64 -2.19 -1.18
CA CYS A 29 -6.46 -1.34 -1.24
C CYS A 29 -6.32 -0.66 -2.62
N TRP A 30 -5.67 0.50 -2.65
CA TRP A 30 -5.48 1.27 -3.89
C TRP A 30 -4.19 2.08 -3.84
N LEU A 31 -3.64 2.40 -5.01
CA LEU A 31 -2.43 3.20 -5.12
C LEU A 31 -2.81 4.67 -5.34
N LYS A 32 -2.32 5.54 -4.46
CA LYS A 32 -2.38 6.99 -4.63
C LYS A 32 -1.10 7.41 -5.37
N ASP A 33 -1.25 8.31 -6.35
CA ASP A 33 -0.18 8.91 -7.20
C ASP A 33 0.16 8.24 -8.56
N GLU A 34 -0.75 7.49 -9.20
CA GLU A 34 -0.49 6.96 -10.57
C GLU A 34 -0.60 8.03 -11.67
N HIS A 35 -1.17 9.21 -11.39
CA HIS A 35 -1.62 10.16 -12.42
C HIS A 35 -1.44 11.64 -12.03
N SER A 36 -0.25 12.04 -11.56
CA SER A 36 0.08 13.45 -11.27
C SER A 36 1.02 14.08 -12.31
N VAL A 37 0.72 13.88 -13.62
CA VAL A 37 1.42 14.58 -14.72
C VAL A 37 0.39 15.24 -15.64
N THR A 38 -0.52 16.07 -15.11
CA THR A 38 -1.32 16.89 -16.02
C THR A 38 -1.64 18.29 -15.53
N ILE A 39 -1.76 18.58 -14.24
CA ILE A 39 -2.15 19.94 -13.80
C ILE A 39 -1.44 20.26 -12.47
N ASP A 40 -0.61 21.31 -12.48
CA ASP A 40 0.10 21.97 -11.37
C ASP A 40 1.46 21.40 -10.86
N PRO A 41 2.59 21.95 -11.33
CA PRO A 41 3.94 21.67 -10.83
C PRO A 41 4.31 22.52 -9.59
N ILE A 42 3.43 22.64 -8.60
CA ILE A 42 3.72 23.41 -7.36
C ILE A 42 3.17 22.67 -6.12
N ILE A 43 3.48 21.39 -5.91
CA ILE A 43 3.68 20.81 -4.57
C ILE A 43 4.74 19.71 -4.71
N SER A 44 6.00 20.12 -4.90
CA SER A 44 7.12 19.24 -4.59
C SER A 44 7.26 19.20 -3.07
N ASN A 45 6.76 18.12 -2.47
CA ASN A 45 7.32 17.60 -1.24
C ASN A 45 7.47 16.11 -1.45
N SER A 46 8.49 15.74 -2.24
CA SER A 46 8.83 14.37 -2.61
C SER A 46 9.30 13.59 -1.37
N ILE A 47 8.34 13.21 -0.51
CA ILE A 47 8.52 12.22 0.55
C ILE A 47 7.53 11.08 0.27
N GLY A 48 8.05 10.09 -0.45
CA GLY A 48 7.45 8.78 -0.69
C GLY A 48 6.58 8.76 -1.93
N GLY A 49 7.07 8.12 -3.00
CA GLY A 49 6.40 7.96 -4.30
C GLY A 49 5.01 7.34 -4.23
N ILE A 50 4.84 6.12 -4.73
CA ILE A 50 3.53 5.48 -4.84
C ILE A 50 3.06 5.05 -3.44
N LYS A 51 1.89 5.55 -3.00
CA LYS A 51 1.37 5.26 -1.65
C LYS A 51 0.26 4.23 -1.72
N LEU A 52 0.46 3.09 -1.08
CA LEU A 52 -0.56 2.06 -0.96
C LEU A 52 -1.49 2.41 0.20
N MET A 53 -2.73 2.73 -0.16
CA MET A 53 -3.80 3.12 0.75
C MET A 53 -4.67 1.90 1.06
N ILE A 54 -4.99 1.70 2.35
CA ILE A 54 -5.91 0.67 2.82
C ILE A 54 -6.94 1.29 3.77
N LYS A 55 -8.03 0.57 4.06
CA LYS A 55 -8.94 1.02 5.10
C LYS A 55 -8.28 0.85 6.46
N GLU A 56 -8.51 1.80 7.35
CA GLU A 56 -7.98 1.75 8.73
C GLU A 56 -8.36 0.45 9.46
N LYS A 57 -9.58 -0.06 9.24
CA LYS A 57 -10.03 -1.33 9.83
C LYS A 57 -9.31 -2.57 9.32
N ASP A 58 -8.71 -2.49 8.14
CA ASP A 58 -7.99 -3.61 7.51
C ASP A 58 -6.49 -3.51 7.80
N LEU A 59 -6.05 -2.53 8.61
CA LEU A 59 -4.64 -2.32 8.96
C LEU A 59 -4.03 -3.53 9.65
N GLU A 60 -4.69 -4.03 10.69
CA GLU A 60 -4.20 -5.18 11.47
C GLU A 60 -4.05 -6.42 10.57
N PHE A 61 -5.05 -6.68 9.73
CA PHE A 61 -5.02 -7.81 8.81
C PHE A 61 -3.97 -7.62 7.69
N ALA A 62 -3.85 -6.41 7.13
CA ALA A 62 -2.81 -6.12 6.13
C ALA A 62 -1.39 -6.28 6.69
N LEU A 63 -1.16 -5.87 7.95
CA LEU A 63 0.10 -6.09 8.66
C LEU A 63 0.35 -7.59 8.88
N GLU A 64 -0.67 -8.37 9.20
CA GLU A 64 -0.56 -9.83 9.33
C GLU A 64 -0.19 -10.49 8.01
N ILE A 65 -0.86 -10.14 6.89
CA ILE A 65 -0.51 -10.65 5.55
C ILE A 65 0.93 -10.28 5.15
N MET A 66 1.40 -9.12 5.60
CA MET A 66 2.74 -8.61 5.31
C MET A 66 3.84 -9.28 6.14
N GLN A 67 3.52 -9.72 7.37
CA GLN A 67 4.42 -10.43 8.28
C GLN A 67 4.28 -11.97 8.18
N GLY A 68 3.17 -12.46 7.66
CA GLY A 68 2.73 -13.86 7.67
C GLY A 68 3.48 -14.82 6.74
N THR A 69 4.71 -14.49 6.33
CA THR A 69 5.61 -15.44 5.65
C THR A 69 6.58 -16.13 6.61
N GLU A 70 6.54 -15.84 7.92
CA GLU A 70 7.55 -16.32 8.89
C GLU A 70 6.98 -16.97 10.17
N ASN A 71 5.71 -17.39 10.19
CA ASN A 71 5.12 -18.07 11.37
C ASN A 71 4.62 -19.50 11.09
N ASP A 72 5.38 -20.26 10.30
CA ASP A 72 5.34 -21.73 10.33
C ASP A 72 6.74 -22.24 10.70
N SER A 73 7.20 -22.01 11.94
CA SER A 73 8.41 -22.65 12.54
C SER A 73 8.62 -22.30 14.03
N GLN A 74 7.56 -22.20 14.83
CA GLN A 74 7.67 -22.27 16.30
C GLN A 74 6.59 -23.24 16.80
N GLY A 75 6.93 -24.52 16.73
CA GLY A 75 6.16 -25.66 17.26
C GLY A 75 7.02 -26.90 17.26
#